data_AF-A0A2P8FN62-F1
#
_entry.id   AF-A0A2P8FN62-F1
#
_cell.length_a   1.000
_cell.length_b   1.000
_cell.length_c   1.000
_cell.angle_alpha   90.00
_cell.angle_beta   90.00
_cell.angle_gamma   90.00
#
_symmetry.space_group_name_H-M   'P 1'
#
loop_
_entity.id
_entity.type
_entity.pdbx_description
1 polymer ?
#
loop_
_entity_poly.entity_id
_entity_poly.type
_entity_poly.pdbx_seq_one_letter_code
_entity_poly.pdbx_strand_id
1 'polypeptide(L)'
;MMMHFRKAALRVAQFTFGFTLIFIACAGNALAQAFVVAPFNFNIQNGSYTLASTDAEALARTRQEIVSQTFMPKPDPGLSMLFPQPGGILLFKSKELKAPANVAGKLINPSLVVIDTIFHNQVYRQKANGVDQYSFDMCYSLRIDGKRYYTDFRPHTFAYFCYPLVYHKQLVMIAAQDMGYEVYADKGYPEHFRIAIFDMQNGGIKMHFTSEELPFHYGLEFLDESDKVIESEYKAEDQSFRIEIKGLNQTYKGLWDGKVLKQLN
;
A
#
# COMPACT_ATOMS: atom_id res chain seq x y z
N MET A 1 -23.72 -39.04 23.02
CA MET A 1 -23.41 -38.48 21.68
C MET A 1 -23.81 -37.00 21.58
N MET A 2 -23.43 -36.14 22.55
CA MET A 2 -23.76 -34.69 22.54
C MET A 2 -22.56 -33.77 22.82
N MET A 3 -21.40 -34.33 23.20
CA MET A 3 -20.21 -33.53 23.52
C MET A 3 -19.31 -33.19 22.32
N HIS A 4 -19.42 -33.91 21.20
CA HIS A 4 -18.61 -33.61 20.00
C HIS A 4 -19.19 -32.49 19.13
N PHE A 5 -20.52 -32.30 19.13
CA PHE A 5 -21.17 -31.23 18.37
C PHE A 5 -20.91 -29.82 18.96
N ARG A 6 -20.78 -29.70 20.29
CA ARG A 6 -20.50 -28.40 20.93
C ARG A 6 -19.09 -27.85 20.63
N LYS A 7 -18.08 -28.71 20.46
CA LYS A 7 -16.71 -28.28 20.10
C LYS A 7 -16.60 -27.85 18.64
N ALA A 8 -17.36 -28.48 17.73
CA ALA A 8 -17.43 -28.09 16.33
C ALA A 8 -18.16 -26.75 16.14
N ALA A 9 -19.30 -26.56 16.80
CA ALA A 9 -20.07 -25.32 16.74
C ALA A 9 -19.30 -24.12 17.34
N LEU A 10 -18.52 -24.32 18.41
CA LEU A 10 -17.71 -23.25 19.01
C LEU A 10 -16.54 -22.84 18.10
N ARG A 11 -15.91 -23.79 17.40
CA ARG A 11 -14.88 -23.49 16.38
C ARG A 11 -15.50 -22.75 15.20
N VAL A 12 -16.65 -23.18 14.70
CA VAL A 12 -17.35 -22.49 13.60
C VAL A 12 -17.80 -21.08 14.00
N ALA A 13 -18.26 -20.88 15.24
CA ALA A 13 -18.66 -19.57 15.78
C ALA A 13 -17.47 -18.62 15.99
N GLN A 14 -16.32 -19.12 16.48
CA GLN A 14 -15.09 -18.32 16.56
C GLN A 14 -14.52 -17.99 15.17
N PHE A 15 -14.67 -18.90 14.20
CA PHE A 15 -14.30 -18.68 12.80
C PHE A 15 -15.19 -17.63 12.11
N THR A 16 -16.49 -17.58 12.45
CA THR A 16 -17.39 -16.55 11.90
C THR A 16 -17.13 -15.19 12.54
N PHE A 17 -16.82 -15.13 13.84
CA PHE A 17 -16.53 -13.88 14.57
C PHE A 17 -15.22 -13.21 14.15
N GLY A 18 -14.16 -13.99 13.85
CA GLY A 18 -12.89 -13.47 13.33
C GLY A 18 -13.02 -12.87 11.93
N PHE A 19 -13.84 -13.47 11.08
CA PHE A 19 -14.20 -12.89 9.78
C PHE A 19 -15.04 -11.63 9.95
N THR A 20 -16.05 -11.61 10.86
CA THR A 20 -16.91 -10.42 11.04
C THR A 20 -16.14 -9.18 11.51
N LEU A 21 -15.07 -9.34 12.31
CA LEU A 21 -14.26 -8.21 12.77
C LEU A 21 -13.37 -7.59 11.67
N ILE A 22 -12.87 -8.39 10.72
CA ILE A 22 -12.20 -7.87 9.51
C ILE A 22 -13.24 -7.24 8.57
N PHE A 23 -14.43 -7.85 8.46
CA PHE A 23 -15.54 -7.31 7.67
C PHE A 23 -16.03 -5.94 8.17
N ILE A 24 -16.04 -5.66 9.48
CA ILE A 24 -16.45 -4.33 10.00
C ILE A 24 -15.44 -3.23 9.65
N ALA A 25 -14.17 -3.57 9.36
CA ALA A 25 -13.20 -2.61 8.87
C ALA A 25 -13.31 -2.36 7.35
N CYS A 26 -13.93 -3.26 6.59
CA CYS A 26 -13.97 -3.20 5.12
C CYS A 26 -15.38 -3.05 4.52
N ALA A 27 -16.45 -3.25 5.28
CA ALA A 27 -17.82 -3.11 4.81
C ALA A 27 -18.49 -1.91 5.50
N GLY A 28 -18.66 -0.83 4.73
CA GLY A 28 -19.62 0.22 5.06
C GLY A 28 -19.20 1.13 6.22
N ASN A 29 -18.31 2.05 5.92
CA ASN A 29 -18.80 3.43 5.85
C ASN A 29 -18.31 3.95 4.51
N ALA A 30 -19.17 4.69 3.80
CA ALA A 30 -18.68 5.86 3.11
C ALA A 30 -17.97 6.68 4.19
N LEU A 31 -16.69 6.37 4.44
CA LEU A 31 -15.82 7.24 5.18
C LEU A 31 -15.75 8.43 4.25
N ALA A 32 -16.62 9.42 4.47
CA ALA A 32 -16.34 10.78 4.10
C ALA A 32 -14.86 10.95 4.47
N GLN A 33 -14.00 11.04 3.45
CA GLN A 33 -12.56 11.04 3.60
C GLN A 33 -12.27 11.92 4.80
N ALA A 34 -11.72 11.37 5.88
CA ALA A 34 -11.32 12.19 7.01
C ALA A 34 -10.14 13.01 6.51
N PHE A 35 -10.45 14.19 5.98
CA PHE A 35 -9.51 15.12 5.40
C PHE A 35 -8.55 15.57 6.49
N VAL A 36 -7.37 14.95 6.55
CA VAL A 36 -6.22 15.59 7.16
C VAL A 36 -5.50 16.32 6.04
N VAL A 37 -6.14 17.33 5.47
CA VAL A 37 -5.43 18.30 4.63
C VAL A 37 -4.46 19.00 5.58
N ALA A 38 -3.16 18.77 5.40
CA ALA A 38 -2.17 19.60 6.09
C ALA A 38 -2.52 21.07 5.81
N PRO A 39 -2.58 21.95 6.83
CA PRO A 39 -2.95 23.34 6.63
C PRO A 39 -2.08 23.94 5.52
N PHE A 40 -2.74 24.37 4.45
CA PHE A 40 -2.19 24.94 3.22
C PHE A 40 -0.87 25.68 3.45
N ASN A 41 0.23 25.16 2.90
CA ASN A 41 1.48 25.91 2.80
C ASN A 41 1.67 26.35 1.34
N PHE A 42 1.10 27.51 0.99
CA PHE A 42 1.18 28.14 -0.35
C PHE A 42 2.60 28.55 -0.77
N ASN A 43 3.61 28.25 0.03
CA ASN A 43 4.97 28.74 -0.15
C ASN A 43 5.73 27.87 -1.18
N ILE A 44 5.19 27.74 -2.40
CA ILE A 44 5.77 26.91 -3.47
C ILE A 44 7.17 27.42 -3.81
N GLN A 45 8.16 26.54 -3.76
CA GLN A 45 9.54 26.86 -4.12
C GLN A 45 9.83 26.49 -5.57
N ASN A 46 10.62 27.31 -6.26
CA ASN A 46 11.11 26.95 -7.59
C ASN A 46 12.16 25.83 -7.46
N GLY A 47 12.01 24.78 -8.27
CA GLY A 47 12.94 23.65 -8.33
C GLY A 47 12.22 22.30 -8.27
N SER A 48 12.96 21.27 -7.89
CA SER A 48 12.44 19.92 -7.66
C SER A 48 13.03 19.31 -6.40
N TYR A 49 12.27 18.41 -5.79
CA TYR A 49 12.72 17.58 -4.69
C TYR A 49 13.31 16.27 -5.22
N THR A 50 14.44 15.86 -4.65
CA THR A 50 15.04 14.54 -4.87
C THR A 50 14.95 13.74 -3.59
N LEU A 51 14.38 12.53 -3.69
CA LEU A 51 14.20 11.64 -2.54
C LEU A 51 15.56 11.23 -1.97
N ALA A 52 15.74 11.44 -0.67
CA ALA A 52 16.87 10.95 0.10
C ALA A 52 16.80 9.42 0.29
N SER A 53 15.59 8.84 0.35
CA SER A 53 15.41 7.39 0.53
C SER A 53 15.95 6.54 -0.63
N THR A 54 16.11 7.11 -1.82
CA THR A 54 16.60 6.42 -3.02
C THR A 54 18.01 6.86 -3.42
N ASP A 55 18.75 7.53 -2.53
CA ASP A 55 20.13 7.92 -2.79
C ASP A 55 21.02 6.67 -3.01
N ALA A 56 21.50 6.50 -4.24
CA ALA A 56 22.20 5.30 -4.66
C ALA A 56 23.52 5.07 -3.90
N GLU A 57 24.25 6.14 -3.59
CA GLU A 57 25.53 6.04 -2.88
C GLU A 57 25.33 5.64 -1.42
N ALA A 58 24.32 6.22 -0.74
CA ALA A 58 23.97 5.87 0.62
C ALA A 58 23.39 4.46 0.70
N LEU A 59 22.57 4.02 -0.26
CA LEU A 59 22.10 2.63 -0.37
C LEU A 59 23.26 1.64 -0.53
N ALA A 60 24.23 1.95 -1.38
CA ALA A 60 25.41 1.11 -1.61
C ALA A 60 26.31 1.01 -0.36
N ARG A 61 26.44 2.10 0.40
CA ARG A 61 27.25 2.15 1.64
C ARG A 61 26.54 1.53 2.85
N THR A 62 25.21 1.53 2.87
CA THR A 62 24.43 1.04 4.00
C THR A 62 24.42 -0.49 4.03
N ARG A 63 25.04 -1.06 5.08
CA ARG A 63 25.08 -2.51 5.33
C ARG A 63 23.94 -3.02 6.23
N GLN A 64 23.40 -2.14 7.08
CA GLN A 64 22.32 -2.52 7.97
C GLN A 64 21.03 -2.69 7.17
N GLU A 65 20.48 -3.89 7.19
CA GLU A 65 19.17 -4.18 6.61
C GLU A 65 18.09 -4.12 7.68
N ILE A 66 16.94 -3.53 7.33
CA ILE A 66 15.74 -3.55 8.15
C ILE A 66 14.92 -4.75 7.72
N VAL A 67 14.59 -5.61 8.68
CA VAL A 67 13.78 -6.82 8.43
C VAL A 67 12.36 -6.40 8.09
N SER A 68 11.84 -6.90 6.96
CA SER A 68 10.47 -6.64 6.55
C SER A 68 9.47 -7.28 7.49
N GLN A 69 8.42 -6.54 7.83
CA GLN A 69 7.27 -7.07 8.54
C GLN A 69 6.33 -7.74 7.53
N THR A 70 6.23 -9.07 7.59
CA THR A 70 5.37 -9.87 6.71
C THR A 70 4.11 -10.36 7.40
N PHE A 71 3.97 -10.15 8.71
CA PHE A 71 2.79 -10.52 9.48
C PHE A 71 2.31 -9.36 10.34
N MET A 72 1.00 -9.15 10.36
CA MET A 72 0.33 -8.19 11.23
C MET A 72 -0.79 -8.89 11.99
N PRO A 73 -0.67 -9.08 13.32
CA PRO A 73 -1.63 -9.84 14.12
C PRO A 73 -2.98 -9.12 14.25
N LYS A 74 -2.98 -7.79 14.14
CA LYS A 74 -4.17 -6.96 14.15
C LYS A 74 -3.98 -5.87 13.10
N PRO A 75 -4.60 -6.00 11.91
CA PRO A 75 -4.51 -5.00 10.86
C PRO A 75 -4.90 -3.62 11.41
N ASP A 76 -4.02 -2.65 11.21
CA ASP A 76 -4.22 -1.25 11.62
C ASP A 76 -4.98 -0.49 10.51
N PRO A 77 -5.90 0.43 10.82
CA PRO A 77 -6.51 1.29 9.79
C PRO A 77 -5.50 2.09 8.95
N GLY A 78 -4.35 2.46 9.54
CA GLY A 78 -3.22 3.10 8.84
C GLY A 78 -2.27 2.13 8.14
N LEU A 79 -2.71 0.89 7.90
CA LEU A 79 -1.93 -0.12 7.20
C LEU A 79 -1.60 0.34 5.78
N SER A 80 -0.35 0.14 5.39
CA SER A 80 0.15 0.41 4.05
C SER A 80 1.26 -0.58 3.73
N MET A 81 1.79 -0.50 2.50
CA MET A 81 2.97 -1.25 2.11
C MET A 81 4.09 -0.37 1.59
N LEU A 82 5.31 -0.71 1.96
CA LEU A 82 6.49 -0.27 1.23
C LEU A 82 6.88 -1.37 0.26
N PHE A 83 6.97 -1.01 -1.02
CA PHE A 83 7.55 -1.85 -2.07
C PHE A 83 8.87 -1.19 -2.49
N PRO A 84 10.01 -1.63 -1.94
CA PRO A 84 11.30 -1.04 -2.30
C PRO A 84 11.62 -1.25 -3.78
N GLN A 85 12.26 -0.25 -4.38
CA GLN A 85 12.84 -0.38 -5.73
C GLN A 85 14.04 -1.35 -5.72
N PRO A 86 14.52 -1.82 -6.89
CA PRO A 86 15.77 -2.57 -6.96
C PRO A 86 16.91 -1.83 -6.24
N GLY A 87 17.56 -2.49 -5.29
CA GLY A 87 18.58 -1.88 -4.41
C GLY A 87 18.07 -1.44 -3.03
N GLY A 88 16.75 -1.37 -2.85
CA GLY A 88 16.08 -1.04 -1.59
C GLY A 88 15.75 0.44 -1.43
N ILE A 89 15.25 0.79 -0.25
CA ILE A 89 15.01 2.17 0.18
C ILE A 89 15.65 2.41 1.55
N LEU A 90 16.14 3.62 1.81
CA LEU A 90 16.66 3.99 3.11
C LEU A 90 15.52 4.33 4.07
N LEU A 91 15.67 3.84 5.29
CA LEU A 91 14.87 4.23 6.45
C LEU A 91 15.76 5.00 7.41
N PHE A 92 15.20 6.03 8.04
CA PHE A 92 15.92 7.00 8.86
C PHE A 92 15.43 6.96 10.32
N LYS A 93 16.27 7.39 11.25
CA LYS A 93 15.97 7.41 12.70
C LYS A 93 15.11 8.60 13.09
N SER A 94 15.16 9.68 12.31
CA SER A 94 14.39 10.91 12.51
C SER A 94 13.97 11.53 11.17
N LYS A 95 13.20 12.61 11.20
CA LYS A 95 12.79 13.38 10.01
C LYS A 95 13.95 14.12 9.29
N GLU A 96 15.18 14.08 9.81
CA GLU A 96 16.35 14.74 9.21
C GLU A 96 16.98 13.86 8.11
N LEU A 97 16.27 13.68 6.99
CA LEU A 97 16.62 12.66 5.98
C LEU A 97 17.96 12.90 5.26
N LYS A 98 18.45 14.15 5.26
CA LYS A 98 19.69 14.53 4.56
C LYS A 98 20.97 14.23 5.36
N ALA A 99 20.87 13.86 6.64
CA ALA A 99 22.03 13.59 7.48
C ALA A 99 22.46 12.12 7.37
N PRO A 100 23.68 11.79 6.89
CA PRO A 100 24.11 10.39 6.73
C PRO A 100 24.09 9.59 8.04
N ALA A 101 24.41 10.23 9.18
CA ALA A 101 24.36 9.60 10.50
C ALA A 101 22.93 9.20 10.94
N ASN A 102 21.92 9.78 10.30
CA ASN A 102 20.51 9.54 10.58
C ASN A 102 19.95 8.31 9.83
N VAL A 103 20.70 7.70 8.92
CA VAL A 103 20.30 6.43 8.29
C VAL A 103 20.19 5.34 9.36
N ALA A 104 19.02 4.71 9.46
CA ALA A 104 18.75 3.57 10.33
C ALA A 104 19.13 2.24 9.66
N GLY A 105 18.92 2.15 8.34
CA GLY A 105 19.22 0.97 7.53
C GLY A 105 18.50 1.05 6.19
N LYS A 106 18.59 -0.01 5.39
CA LYS A 106 17.85 -0.15 4.14
C LYS A 106 16.81 -1.26 4.21
N LEU A 107 15.64 -1.03 3.65
CA LEU A 107 14.59 -2.02 3.44
C LEU A 107 14.68 -2.54 2.01
N ILE A 108 14.86 -3.85 1.83
CA ILE A 108 15.06 -4.46 0.51
C ILE A 108 13.83 -5.22 0.04
N ASN A 109 13.10 -5.86 0.96
CA ASN A 109 11.92 -6.64 0.63
C ASN A 109 10.64 -5.88 0.97
N PRO A 110 9.52 -6.14 0.26
CA PRO A 110 8.22 -5.57 0.60
C PRO A 110 7.86 -5.76 2.08
N SER A 111 7.32 -4.72 2.70
CA SER A 111 6.98 -4.74 4.12
C SER A 111 5.62 -4.14 4.36
N LEU A 112 4.85 -4.77 5.24
CA LEU A 112 3.73 -4.12 5.91
C LEU A 112 4.28 -2.99 6.77
N VAL A 113 3.61 -1.85 6.75
CA VAL A 113 3.92 -0.70 7.59
C VAL A 113 2.64 -0.09 8.14
N VAL A 114 2.74 0.62 9.26
CA VAL A 114 1.66 1.49 9.75
C VAL A 114 2.14 2.92 9.67
N ILE A 115 1.41 3.78 8.96
CA ILE A 115 1.73 5.21 8.88
C ILE A 115 1.26 5.89 10.16
N ASP A 116 2.18 6.47 10.92
CA ASP A 116 1.89 7.22 12.14
C ASP A 116 1.54 8.68 11.81
N THR A 117 2.35 9.31 10.96
CA THR A 117 2.29 10.75 10.71
C THR A 117 2.94 11.06 9.35
N ILE A 118 2.34 11.99 8.62
CA ILE A 118 2.87 12.52 7.38
C ILE A 118 3.28 13.98 7.62
N PHE A 119 4.56 14.28 7.47
CA PHE A 119 5.10 15.63 7.52
C PHE A 119 5.14 16.21 6.11
N HIS A 120 4.39 17.28 5.90
CA HIS A 120 4.35 18.02 4.64
C HIS A 120 5.32 19.20 4.76
N ASN A 121 6.56 19.03 4.29
CA ASN A 121 7.61 20.03 4.53
C ASN A 121 7.54 21.15 3.48
N GLN A 122 7.57 20.81 2.20
CA GLN A 122 7.70 21.79 1.11
C GLN A 122 7.16 21.24 -0.22
N VAL A 123 6.47 22.09 -0.99
CA VAL A 123 6.09 21.82 -2.38
C VAL A 123 7.06 22.54 -3.32
N TYR A 124 7.57 21.82 -4.31
CA TYR A 124 8.46 22.35 -5.34
C TYR A 124 7.76 22.35 -6.68
N ARG A 125 7.95 23.41 -7.45
CA ARG A 125 7.47 23.54 -8.83
C ARG A 125 8.63 23.83 -9.77
N GLN A 126 8.74 23.02 -10.81
CA GLN A 126 9.63 23.28 -11.94
C GLN A 126 8.82 23.38 -13.24
N LYS A 127 9.27 24.23 -14.16
CA LYS A 127 8.74 24.24 -15.52
C LYS A 127 9.57 23.31 -16.40
N ALA A 128 8.94 22.28 -16.95
CA ALA A 128 9.54 21.40 -17.94
C ALA A 128 8.67 21.43 -19.21
N ASN A 129 9.25 21.82 -20.34
CA ASN A 129 8.55 21.93 -21.63
C ASN A 129 7.27 22.78 -21.58
N GLY A 130 7.27 23.85 -20.78
CA GLY A 130 6.12 24.75 -20.63
C GLY A 130 5.00 24.22 -19.72
N VAL A 131 5.16 23.03 -19.15
CA VAL A 131 4.22 22.41 -18.20
C VAL A 131 4.79 22.51 -16.79
N ASP A 132 3.93 22.86 -15.83
CA ASP A 132 4.30 22.86 -14.41
C ASP A 132 4.38 21.40 -13.92
N GLN A 133 5.52 21.04 -13.34
CA GLN A 133 5.74 19.77 -12.66
C GLN A 133 5.94 20.01 -11.18
N TYR A 134 5.23 19.25 -10.36
CA TYR A 134 5.26 19.36 -8.91
C TYR A 134 6.01 18.18 -8.30
N SER A 135 6.76 18.45 -7.23
CA SER A 135 7.41 17.43 -6.40
C SER A 135 7.31 17.84 -4.94
N PHE A 136 7.31 16.86 -4.04
CA PHE A 136 6.90 17.06 -2.67
C PHE A 136 7.99 16.58 -1.71
N ASP A 137 8.52 17.48 -0.89
CA ASP A 137 9.31 17.11 0.29
C ASP A 137 8.34 16.67 1.38
N MET A 138 8.13 15.37 1.43
CA MET A 138 7.30 14.70 2.43
C MET A 138 8.15 13.77 3.26
N CYS A 139 7.76 13.58 4.51
CA CYS A 139 8.37 12.57 5.35
C CYS A 139 7.28 11.77 6.05
N TYR A 140 7.32 10.45 5.90
CA TYR A 140 6.42 9.50 6.53
C TYR A 140 7.11 8.97 7.78
N SER A 141 6.51 9.21 8.95
CA SER A 141 6.80 8.43 10.15
C SER A 141 5.99 7.15 10.07
N LEU A 142 6.65 6.00 10.12
CA LEU A 142 6.02 4.71 9.98
C LEU A 142 6.55 3.70 11.00
N ARG A 143 5.74 2.69 11.30
CA ARG A 143 6.11 1.57 12.16
C ARG A 143 6.30 0.30 11.36
N ILE A 144 7.41 -0.38 11.60
CA ILE A 144 7.71 -1.73 11.12
C ILE A 144 8.10 -2.56 12.33
N ASP A 145 7.32 -3.60 12.63
CA ASP A 145 7.51 -4.49 13.76
C ASP A 145 7.66 -3.73 15.10
N GLY A 146 6.76 -2.76 15.32
CA GLY A 146 6.74 -1.92 16.53
C GLY A 146 7.85 -0.86 16.62
N LYS A 147 8.85 -0.87 15.73
CA LYS A 147 9.90 0.15 15.66
C LYS A 147 9.50 1.28 14.71
N ARG A 148 9.78 2.51 15.12
CA ARG A 148 9.53 3.70 14.30
C ARG A 148 10.69 3.98 13.36
N TYR A 149 10.37 4.35 12.13
CA TYR A 149 11.29 4.81 11.10
C TYR A 149 10.70 6.02 10.38
N TYR A 150 11.55 6.72 9.64
CA TYR A 150 11.19 7.84 8.80
C TYR A 150 11.65 7.57 7.37
N THR A 151 10.91 8.04 6.37
CA THR A 151 11.30 7.96 4.96
C THR A 151 10.53 9.00 4.14
N ASP A 152 11.10 9.48 3.05
CA ASP A 152 10.38 10.25 2.02
C ASP A 152 9.85 9.35 0.88
N PHE A 153 10.11 8.04 0.94
CA PHE A 153 9.52 7.09 0.01
C PHE A 153 8.03 6.90 0.31
N ARG A 154 7.19 7.15 -0.70
CA ARG A 154 5.73 7.09 -0.56
C ARG A 154 5.25 5.65 -0.30
N PRO A 155 4.52 5.37 0.80
CA PRO A 155 3.87 4.08 0.98
C PRO A 155 2.73 3.88 -0.02
N HIS A 156 2.48 2.64 -0.39
CA HIS A 156 1.30 2.26 -1.16
C HIS A 156 0.14 2.03 -0.19
N THR A 157 -0.99 2.68 -0.45
CA THR A 157 -2.22 2.55 0.34
C THR A 157 -3.09 1.44 -0.25
N PHE A 158 -4.00 0.89 0.56
CA PHE A 158 -4.96 -0.13 0.14
C PHE A 158 -6.37 0.44 -0.05
N ALA A 159 -6.50 1.74 -0.33
CA ALA A 159 -7.79 2.43 -0.34
C ALA A 159 -8.72 1.96 -1.47
N TYR A 160 -8.19 1.36 -2.54
CA TYR A 160 -8.93 1.20 -3.79
C TYR A 160 -9.64 -0.15 -3.94
N PHE A 161 -9.11 -1.22 -3.35
CA PHE A 161 -9.67 -2.54 -3.53
C PHE A 161 -9.25 -3.52 -2.45
N CYS A 162 -10.23 -4.25 -1.91
CA CYS A 162 -10.04 -5.30 -0.94
C CYS A 162 -11.12 -6.38 -1.18
N TYR A 163 -10.71 -7.64 -1.35
CA TYR A 163 -11.62 -8.74 -1.62
C TYR A 163 -11.23 -10.02 -0.87
N PRO A 164 -12.11 -10.57 -0.02
CA PRO A 164 -11.84 -11.81 0.70
C PRO A 164 -12.05 -13.04 -0.20
N LEU A 165 -11.03 -13.88 -0.30
CA LEU A 165 -11.08 -15.19 -0.95
C LEU A 165 -11.34 -16.27 0.11
N VAL A 166 -12.61 -16.45 0.46
CA VAL A 166 -13.04 -17.30 1.59
C VAL A 166 -12.54 -18.74 1.48
N TYR A 167 -12.57 -19.33 0.28
CA TYR A 167 -12.12 -20.72 0.07
C TYR A 167 -10.63 -20.88 0.36
N HIS A 168 -9.81 -19.96 -0.15
CA HIS A 168 -8.35 -19.96 0.05
C HIS A 168 -7.93 -19.46 1.43
N LYS A 169 -8.87 -18.89 2.21
CA LYS A 169 -8.60 -18.14 3.45
C LYS A 169 -7.57 -17.03 3.20
N GLN A 170 -7.72 -16.35 2.07
CA GLN A 170 -6.84 -15.27 1.64
C GLN A 170 -7.59 -13.93 1.53
N LEU A 171 -6.86 -12.84 1.57
CA LEU A 171 -7.32 -11.48 1.31
C LEU A 171 -6.54 -10.91 0.14
N VAL A 172 -7.22 -10.50 -0.92
CA VAL A 172 -6.63 -9.78 -2.05
C VAL A 172 -6.79 -8.29 -1.80
N MET A 173 -5.71 -7.53 -1.96
CA MET A 173 -5.74 -6.07 -1.89
C MET A 173 -4.97 -5.50 -3.08
N ILE A 174 -5.45 -4.38 -3.62
CA ILE A 174 -4.68 -3.58 -4.57
C ILE A 174 -4.04 -2.43 -3.82
N ALA A 175 -2.72 -2.35 -3.91
CA ALA A 175 -1.92 -1.28 -3.37
C ALA A 175 -1.59 -0.27 -4.48
N ALA A 176 -1.71 1.02 -4.23
CA ALA A 176 -1.23 2.07 -5.15
C ALA A 176 -0.67 3.26 -4.39
N GLN A 177 0.10 4.11 -5.08
CA GLN A 177 0.59 5.37 -4.55
C GLN A 177 -0.26 6.50 -5.12
N ASP A 178 -0.93 7.26 -4.26
CA ASP A 178 -1.49 8.56 -4.65
C ASP A 178 -0.34 9.50 -4.98
N MET A 179 -0.12 9.86 -6.26
CA MET A 179 1.03 10.64 -6.70
C MET A 179 0.93 12.15 -6.41
N GLY A 180 -0.24 12.61 -5.99
CA GLY A 180 -0.46 14.03 -5.76
C GLY A 180 -0.86 14.76 -7.05
N TYR A 181 -1.57 15.88 -6.93
CA TYR A 181 -1.84 16.80 -8.04
C TYR A 181 -1.60 18.23 -7.59
N GLU A 182 -0.97 19.05 -8.44
CA GLU A 182 -0.67 20.45 -8.13
C GLU A 182 0.01 20.64 -6.74
N VAL A 183 -0.70 21.26 -5.79
CA VAL A 183 -0.24 21.51 -4.42
C VAL A 183 -0.70 20.44 -3.42
N TYR A 184 -1.45 19.43 -3.86
CA TYR A 184 -1.97 18.34 -3.05
C TYR A 184 -1.05 17.14 -3.17
N ALA A 185 -0.31 16.84 -2.10
CA ALA A 185 0.81 15.91 -2.16
C ALA A 185 0.44 14.44 -1.97
N ASP A 186 -0.64 14.17 -1.24
CA ASP A 186 -1.08 12.86 -0.77
C ASP A 186 -2.38 12.38 -1.41
N LYS A 187 -2.86 13.11 -2.42
CA LYS A 187 -4.13 12.81 -3.08
C LYS A 187 -3.98 12.92 -4.57
N GLY A 188 -4.54 11.95 -5.27
CA GLY A 188 -4.77 12.00 -6.70
C GLY A 188 -3.65 11.40 -7.54
N TYR A 189 -3.98 11.15 -8.81
CA TYR A 189 -3.22 10.31 -9.74
C TYR A 189 -2.67 9.05 -9.07
N PRO A 190 -3.55 8.12 -8.63
CA PRO A 190 -3.09 6.85 -8.11
C PRO A 190 -2.32 6.12 -9.21
N GLU A 191 -1.09 5.72 -8.92
CA GLU A 191 -0.18 5.03 -9.85
C GLU A 191 0.62 3.95 -9.09
N HIS A 192 1.51 3.26 -9.80
CA HIS A 192 2.38 2.22 -9.24
C HIS A 192 1.59 1.07 -8.58
N PHE A 193 0.52 0.66 -9.24
CA PHE A 193 -0.38 -0.37 -8.73
C PHE A 193 0.32 -1.71 -8.56
N ARG A 194 0.00 -2.42 -7.47
CA ARG A 194 0.46 -3.78 -7.16
C ARG A 194 -0.66 -4.59 -6.54
N ILE A 195 -0.66 -5.89 -6.78
CA ILE A 195 -1.55 -6.84 -6.10
C ILE A 195 -0.79 -7.43 -4.92
N ALA A 196 -1.38 -7.35 -3.74
CA ALA A 196 -0.91 -8.02 -2.54
C ALA A 196 -1.95 -9.05 -2.08
N ILE A 197 -1.49 -10.24 -1.71
CA ILE A 197 -2.35 -11.33 -1.23
C ILE A 197 -1.84 -11.75 0.14
N PHE A 198 -2.76 -11.88 1.07
CA PHE A 198 -2.47 -12.22 2.45
C PHE A 198 -3.20 -13.48 2.88
N ASP A 199 -2.49 -14.40 3.53
CA ASP A 199 -3.12 -15.48 4.27
C ASP A 199 -3.76 -14.91 5.54
N MET A 200 -5.05 -15.19 5.75
CA MET A 200 -5.77 -14.80 6.95
C MET A 200 -5.54 -15.86 8.04
N GLN A 201 -4.88 -15.45 9.13
CA GLN A 201 -4.55 -16.35 10.23
C GLN A 201 -4.73 -15.68 11.60
N ASN A 202 -5.49 -16.33 12.48
CA ASN A 202 -5.72 -15.90 13.87
C ASN A 202 -6.16 -14.43 14.03
N GLY A 203 -7.00 -13.92 13.11
CA GLY A 203 -7.46 -12.52 13.10
C GLY A 203 -6.44 -11.52 12.54
N GLY A 204 -5.26 -11.99 12.15
CA GLY A 204 -4.23 -11.21 11.47
C GLY A 204 -4.07 -11.59 9.99
N ILE A 205 -3.15 -10.88 9.34
CA ILE A 205 -2.80 -11.09 7.94
C ILE A 205 -1.30 -11.39 7.80
N LYS A 206 -0.96 -12.39 7.01
CA LYS A 206 0.43 -12.72 6.64
C LYS A 206 0.59 -12.57 5.14
N MET A 207 1.59 -11.82 4.71
CA MET A 207 1.92 -11.66 3.30
C MET A 207 2.20 -13.02 2.67
N HIS A 208 1.40 -13.37 1.66
CA HIS A 208 1.50 -14.60 0.90
C HIS A 208 2.19 -14.33 -0.43
N PHE A 209 1.74 -13.28 -1.14
CA PHE A 209 2.22 -12.91 -2.46
C PHE A 209 2.15 -11.40 -2.66
N THR A 210 3.09 -10.88 -3.44
CA THR A 210 3.06 -9.51 -3.96
C THR A 210 3.47 -9.54 -5.42
N SER A 211 2.74 -8.84 -6.28
CA SER A 211 3.11 -8.72 -7.68
C SER A 211 4.26 -7.72 -7.89
N GLU A 212 4.87 -7.79 -9.07
CA GLU A 212 5.54 -6.63 -9.64
C GLU A 212 4.54 -5.48 -9.87
N GLU A 213 5.08 -4.29 -10.18
CA GLU A 213 4.25 -3.17 -10.60
C GLU A 213 3.43 -3.57 -11.83
N LEU A 214 2.13 -3.30 -11.77
CA LEU A 214 1.22 -3.66 -12.85
C LEU A 214 1.50 -2.77 -14.06
N PRO A 215 1.62 -3.34 -15.27
CA PRO A 215 2.08 -2.61 -16.45
C PRO A 215 0.92 -1.83 -17.09
N PHE A 216 0.41 -0.82 -16.39
CA PHE A 216 -0.55 0.15 -16.93
C PHE A 216 -0.37 1.51 -16.25
N HIS A 217 -0.87 2.56 -16.91
CA HIS A 217 -1.00 3.89 -16.33
C HIS A 217 -2.47 4.19 -16.10
N TYR A 218 -2.81 4.63 -14.90
CA TYR A 218 -4.20 4.95 -14.60
C TYR A 218 -4.62 6.25 -15.28
N GLY A 219 -3.81 7.30 -15.12
CA GLY A 219 -3.93 8.55 -15.89
C GLY A 219 -5.11 9.45 -15.54
N LEU A 220 -5.97 9.07 -14.59
CA LEU A 220 -7.03 9.92 -14.07
C LEU A 220 -6.64 10.46 -12.68
N GLU A 221 -7.11 11.67 -12.38
CA GLU A 221 -6.77 12.39 -11.15
C GLU A 221 -7.32 11.69 -9.92
N PHE A 222 -8.46 11.01 -10.00
CA PHE A 222 -9.06 10.30 -8.87
C PHE A 222 -9.61 8.96 -9.31
N LEU A 223 -9.46 7.95 -8.45
CA LEU A 223 -10.13 6.66 -8.62
C LEU A 223 -11.46 6.68 -7.88
N ASP A 224 -12.55 6.85 -8.64
CA ASP A 224 -13.92 6.77 -8.15
C ASP A 224 -14.49 5.36 -8.43
N GLU A 225 -15.22 4.80 -7.49
CA GLU A 225 -15.94 3.54 -7.66
C GLU A 225 -16.95 3.61 -8.81
N SER A 226 -17.50 4.80 -9.11
CA SER A 226 -18.44 5.00 -10.22
C SER A 226 -17.84 4.68 -11.60
N ASP A 227 -16.52 4.78 -11.73
CA ASP A 227 -15.82 4.66 -13.01
C ASP A 227 -15.65 3.19 -13.44
N LYS A 228 -15.97 2.23 -12.56
CA LYS A 228 -15.83 0.79 -12.81
C LYS A 228 -14.46 0.43 -13.40
N VAL A 229 -13.43 1.04 -12.82
CA VAL A 229 -12.02 0.88 -13.19
C VAL A 229 -11.51 -0.49 -12.79
N ILE A 230 -11.88 -0.93 -11.58
CA ILE A 230 -11.50 -2.23 -11.04
C ILE A 230 -12.73 -3.13 -11.07
N GLU A 231 -12.69 -4.15 -11.92
CA GLU A 231 -13.71 -5.19 -12.00
C GLU A 231 -13.12 -6.50 -11.48
N SER A 232 -13.92 -7.28 -10.75
CA SER A 232 -13.47 -8.57 -10.23
C SER A 232 -14.57 -9.60 -10.22
N GLU A 233 -14.19 -10.86 -10.36
CA GLU A 233 -15.08 -12.00 -10.36
C GLU A 233 -14.39 -13.18 -9.66
N TYR A 234 -15.07 -13.81 -8.70
CA TYR A 234 -14.63 -15.09 -8.14
C TYR A 234 -15.44 -16.21 -8.78
N LYS A 235 -14.74 -17.14 -9.44
CA LYS A 235 -15.33 -18.31 -10.08
C LYS A 235 -15.25 -19.50 -9.13
N ALA A 236 -16.41 -19.97 -8.69
CA ALA A 236 -16.48 -21.03 -7.69
C ALA A 236 -16.08 -22.40 -8.26
N GLU A 237 -16.28 -22.61 -9.56
CA GLU A 237 -16.07 -23.88 -10.26
C GLU A 237 -14.59 -24.28 -10.26
N ASP A 238 -13.71 -23.32 -10.50
CA ASP A 238 -12.25 -23.52 -10.54
C ASP A 238 -11.51 -22.79 -9.40
N GLN A 239 -12.28 -22.19 -8.47
CA GLN A 239 -11.77 -21.45 -7.31
C GLN A 239 -10.81 -20.32 -7.69
N SER A 240 -10.99 -19.74 -8.88
CA SER A 240 -10.13 -18.67 -9.37
C SER A 240 -10.74 -17.30 -9.10
N PHE A 241 -9.87 -16.32 -8.84
CA PHE A 241 -10.23 -14.92 -8.73
C PHE A 241 -9.68 -14.18 -9.94
N ARG A 242 -10.57 -13.64 -10.77
CA ARG A 242 -10.22 -12.79 -11.89
C ARG A 242 -10.34 -11.33 -11.47
N ILE A 243 -9.37 -10.52 -11.90
CA ILE A 243 -9.38 -9.08 -11.73
C ILE A 243 -8.99 -8.38 -13.02
N GLU A 244 -9.66 -7.28 -13.31
CA GLU A 244 -9.43 -6.43 -14.47
C GLU A 244 -9.34 -4.98 -14.00
N ILE A 245 -8.27 -4.28 -14.38
CA ILE A 245 -8.01 -2.89 -14.01
C ILE A 245 -7.81 -2.08 -15.28
N LYS A 246 -8.69 -1.13 -15.54
CA LYS A 246 -8.68 -0.27 -16.74
C LYS A 246 -7.78 0.94 -16.49
N GLY A 247 -6.69 1.04 -17.24
CA GLY A 247 -5.88 2.25 -17.33
C GLY A 247 -6.27 3.13 -18.52
N LEU A 248 -5.56 4.24 -18.69
CA LEU A 248 -5.78 5.20 -19.78
C LEU A 248 -5.66 4.57 -21.17
N ASN A 249 -4.63 3.74 -21.38
CA ASN A 249 -4.32 3.14 -22.67
C ASN A 249 -4.20 1.60 -22.63
N GLN A 250 -4.18 1.01 -21.44
CA GLN A 250 -3.89 -0.39 -21.22
C GLN A 250 -4.79 -0.91 -20.12
N THR A 251 -5.24 -2.15 -20.27
CA THR A 251 -6.02 -2.84 -19.25
C THR A 251 -5.19 -3.99 -18.70
N TYR A 252 -4.99 -4.02 -17.40
CA TYR A 252 -4.41 -5.18 -16.73
C TYR A 252 -5.50 -6.21 -16.49
N LYS A 253 -5.22 -7.49 -16.78
CA LYS A 253 -6.07 -8.62 -16.44
C LYS A 253 -5.24 -9.67 -15.72
N GLY A 254 -5.71 -10.11 -14.56
CA GLY A 254 -5.07 -11.13 -13.74
C GLY A 254 -6.03 -12.24 -13.34
N LEU A 255 -5.48 -13.46 -13.19
CA LEU A 255 -6.16 -14.61 -12.63
C LEU A 255 -5.33 -15.19 -11.48
N TRP A 256 -5.89 -15.19 -10.29
CA TRP A 256 -5.31 -15.83 -9.11
C TRP A 256 -5.98 -17.18 -8.87
N ASP A 257 -5.20 -18.25 -8.82
CA ASP A 257 -5.69 -19.63 -8.60
C ASP A 257 -5.56 -20.12 -7.14
N GLY A 258 -5.28 -19.20 -6.20
CA GLY A 258 -4.97 -19.53 -4.80
C GLY A 258 -3.48 -19.61 -4.51
N LYS A 259 -2.63 -19.68 -5.54
CA LYS A 259 -1.17 -19.85 -5.40
C LYS A 259 -0.35 -18.99 -6.34
N VAL A 260 -0.79 -18.82 -7.58
CA VAL A 260 -0.06 -18.11 -8.63
C VAL A 260 -0.97 -17.07 -9.29
N LEU A 261 -0.41 -15.88 -9.52
CA LEU A 261 -1.03 -14.84 -10.31
C LEU A 261 -0.59 -15.00 -11.77
N LYS A 262 -1.54 -15.28 -12.66
CA LYS A 262 -1.32 -15.34 -14.11
C LYS A 262 -1.84 -14.05 -14.73
N GLN A 263 -0.98 -13.35 -15.47
CA GLN A 263 -1.42 -12.26 -16.32
C GLN A 263 -2.16 -12.84 -17.53
N LEU A 264 -3.34 -12.31 -17.82
CA LEU A 264 -4.14 -12.66 -18.99
C LEU A 264 -3.90 -11.62 -20.09
N ASN A 265 -3.93 -12.06 -21.34
CA ASN A 265 -3.89 -11.19 -22.52
C ASN A 265 -5.29 -10.64 -22.85
#